data_AF-A0A3D0XPS5-F1
#
_entry.id   AF-A0A3D0XPS5-F1
#
_cell.length_a   1.000
_cell.length_b   1.000
_cell.length_c   1.000
_cell.angle_alpha   90.00
_cell.angle_beta   90.00
_cell.angle_gamma   90.00
#
_symmetry.space_group_name_H-M   'P 1'
#
loop_
_entity.id
_entity.type
_entity.pdbx_description
1 polymer ?
#
loop_
_entity_poly.entity_id
_entity_poly.type
_entity_poly.pdbx_seq_one_letter_code
_entity_poly.pdbx_strand_id
1 'polypeptide(L)' 'VDPLTRDFIIDTIKNNLDRKHSSILISTHLINDVEALFDDVIILYEGKVLVWASVKELKAKYQMPLEEIFKEVIRHA' A
#
# COMPACT_ATOMS: atom_id res chain seq x y z
N VAL A 1 3.72 -4.01 -16.04
CA VAL A 1 2.88 -5.22 -15.99
C VAL A 1 1.55 -4.85 -16.63
N ASP A 2 1.11 -5.62 -17.61
CA ASP A 2 -0.19 -5.40 -18.25
C ASP A 2 -1.34 -5.64 -17.24
N PRO A 3 -2.54 -5.09 -17.46
CA PRO A 3 -3.66 -5.20 -16.52
C PRO A 3 -4.04 -6.66 -16.17
N LEU A 4 -4.02 -7.58 -17.14
CA LEU A 4 -4.41 -8.97 -16.90
C LEU A 4 -3.42 -9.69 -15.97
N THR A 5 -2.12 -9.51 -16.21
CA THR A 5 -1.09 -10.06 -15.33
C THR A 5 -1.14 -9.44 -13.94
N ARG A 6 -1.50 -8.15 -13.83
CA ARG A 6 -1.66 -7.47 -12.54
C ARG A 6 -2.79 -8.10 -11.72
N ASP A 7 -3.96 -8.27 -12.32
CA ASP A 7 -5.12 -8.87 -11.66
C ASP A 7 -4.80 -10.29 -11.17
N PHE A 8 -4.12 -11.08 -12.01
CA PHE A 8 -3.65 -12.41 -11.63
C PHE A 8 -2.71 -12.40 -10.41
N ILE A 9 -1.75 -11.46 -10.34
CA ILE A 9 -0.84 -11.32 -9.20
C ILE A 9 -1.63 -10.96 -7.93
N ILE A 10 -2.53 -9.98 -8.02
CA ILE A 10 -3.36 -9.52 -6.90
C ILE A 10 -4.21 -10.67 -6.35
N ASP A 11 -4.88 -11.42 -7.23
CA ASP A 11 -5.73 -12.53 -6.85
C ASP A 11 -4.92 -13.68 -6.26
N THR A 12 -3.75 -13.96 -6.81
CA THR A 12 -2.84 -14.98 -6.27
C THR A 12 -2.41 -14.63 -4.84
N ILE A 13 -2.06 -13.36 -4.59
CA ILE A 13 -1.69 -12.88 -3.25
C ILE A 13 -2.89 -13.07 -2.30
N LYS A 14 -4.09 -12.62 -2.68
CA LYS A 14 -5.30 -12.74 -1.83
C LYS A 14 -5.64 -14.19 -1.49
N ASN A 15 -5.61 -15.08 -2.48
CA ASN A 15 -6.08 -16.46 -2.33
C ASN A 15 -5.11 -17.36 -1.56
N ASN A 16 -3.82 -17.00 -1.51
CA ASN A 16 -2.79 -17.79 -0.86
C ASN A 16 -2.27 -17.17 0.44
N LEU A 17 -2.82 -16.04 0.88
CA LEU A 17 -2.44 -15.40 2.14
C LEU A 17 -3.11 -16.11 3.32
N ASP A 18 -2.33 -16.85 4.10
CA ASP A 18 -2.77 -17.22 5.45
C ASP A 18 -2.62 -16.01 6.37
N ARG A 19 -3.67 -15.20 6.47
CA ARG A 19 -3.71 -13.98 7.30
C ARG A 19 -3.43 -14.23 8.78
N LYS A 20 -3.47 -15.48 9.27
CA LYS A 20 -3.21 -15.81 10.68
C LYS A 20 -1.77 -16.26 10.93
N HIS A 21 -1.11 -16.84 9.94
CA HIS A 21 0.19 -17.49 10.12
C HIS A 21 1.28 -16.99 9.16
N SER A 22 0.97 -16.02 8.31
CA SER A 22 1.93 -15.45 7.35
C SER A 22 1.84 -13.92 7.27
N SER A 23 2.98 -13.30 6.98
CA SER A 23 3.09 -11.87 6.70
C SER A 23 3.68 -11.68 5.30
N ILE A 24 3.18 -10.68 4.57
CA ILE A 24 3.71 -10.31 3.25
C ILE A 24 4.15 -8.86 3.26
N LEU A 25 5.37 -8.62 2.79
CA LEU A 25 5.90 -7.29 2.53
C LEU A 25 5.89 -7.03 1.02
N ILE A 26 5.16 -6.01 0.59
CA ILE A 26 5.04 -5.62 -0.83
C ILE A 26 5.65 -4.23 -1.02
N SER A 27 6.60 -4.11 -1.93
CA SER A 27 7.06 -2.82 -2.45
C SER A 27 6.46 -2.61 -3.83
N THR A 28 5.75 -1.50 -4.02
CA THR A 28 5.05 -1.20 -5.27
C THR A 28 4.93 0.30 -5.48
N HIS A 29 4.78 0.69 -6.75
CA HIS A 29 4.38 2.04 -7.16
C HIS A 29 2.91 2.10 -7.61
N LEU A 30 2.20 0.96 -7.64
CA LEU A 30 0.82 0.83 -8.10
C LEU A 30 -0.17 1.04 -6.95
N ILE A 31 -0.03 2.14 -6.22
CA ILE A 31 -0.69 2.36 -4.92
C ILE A 31 -2.22 2.23 -5.03
N ASN A 32 -2.83 2.90 -6.01
CA ASN A 32 -4.29 2.85 -6.20
C ASN A 32 -4.82 1.45 -6.53
N ASP A 33 -4.08 0.66 -7.30
CA ASP A 33 -4.54 -0.66 -7.77
C ASP A 33 -4.53 -1.71 -6.66
N VAL A 34 -3.62 -1.59 -5.69
CA VAL A 34 -3.41 -2.60 -4.65
C VAL A 34 -3.69 -2.12 -3.24
N GLU A 35 -4.24 -0.90 -3.07
CA GLU A 35 -4.55 -0.32 -1.77
C GLU A 35 -5.38 -1.28 -0.88
N ALA A 36 -6.36 -1.98 -1.47
CA ALA A 36 -7.22 -2.92 -0.74
C ALA A 36 -6.49 -4.15 -0.17
N LEU A 37 -5.24 -4.39 -0.56
CA LEU A 37 -4.40 -5.47 -0.02
C LEU A 37 -3.70 -5.08 1.28
N PHE A 38 -3.55 -3.79 1.56
CA PHE A 38 -2.67 -3.31 2.61
C PHE A 38 -3.42 -3.12 3.93
N ASP A 39 -2.91 -3.75 4.98
CA ASP A 39 -3.32 -3.46 6.36
C ASP A 39 -2.49 -2.27 6.90
N ASP A 40 -1.16 -2.33 6.73
CA ASP A 40 -0.18 -1.30 7.09
C ASP A 40 0.65 -0.81 5.90
N VAL A 41 1.11 0.43 5.96
CA VAL A 41 1.96 1.03 4.91
C VAL A 41 3.16 1.76 5.49
N ILE A 42 4.27 1.69 4.76
CA ILE A 42 5.49 2.44 5.03
C ILE A 42 5.77 3.33 3.81
N ILE A 43 5.81 4.65 4.01
CA ILE A 43 6.22 5.60 2.97
C ILE A 43 7.69 5.92 3.17
N LEU A 44 8.51 5.51 2.21
CA LEU A 44 9.95 5.76 2.17
C LEU A 44 10.25 6.89 1.19
N TYR A 45 11.12 7.81 1.61
CA TYR A 45 11.66 8.87 0.76
C TYR A 45 13.10 9.18 1.18
N GLU A 46 14.02 9.19 0.20
CA GLU A 46 15.46 9.45 0.43
C GLU A 46 16.08 8.64 1.59
N GLY A 47 15.72 7.37 1.70
CA GLY A 47 16.24 6.47 2.75
C GLY A 47 15.65 6.71 4.15
N LYS A 48 14.66 7.59 4.29
CA LYS A 48 13.95 7.86 5.54
C LYS A 48 12.53 7.30 5.48
N VAL A 49 12.06 6.80 6.62
CA VAL A 49 10.65 6.46 6.83
C VAL A 49 9.92 7.76 7.19
N LEU A 50 9.10 8.25 6.27
CA LEU A 50 8.28 9.45 6.52
C LEU A 50 6.99 9.10 7.27
N VAL A 51 6.41 7.95 6.92
CA VAL A 51 5.16 7.47 7.52
C VAL A 51 5.26 5.97 7.71
N TRP A 52 4.81 5.51 8.88
CA TRP A 52 4.46 4.12 9.13
C TRP A 52 3.17 4.10 9.95
N ALA A 53 2.09 3.63 9.34
CA ALA A 53 0.77 3.61 9.95
C ALA A 53 -0.14 2.62 9.23
N SER A 54 -1.26 2.28 9.85
CA SER A 54 -2.30 1.49 9.18
C SER A 54 -2.99 2.31 8.09
N VAL A 55 -3.45 1.63 7.03
CA VAL A 55 -4.23 2.29 5.97
C VAL A 55 -5.49 2.95 6.54
N LYS A 56 -6.11 2.31 7.53
CA LYS A 56 -7.29 2.82 8.22
C LYS A 56 -7.02 4.14 8.94
N GLU A 57 -5.93 4.24 9.68
CA GLU A 57 -5.54 5.47 10.38
C GLU A 57 -5.24 6.60 9.40
N LEU A 58 -4.52 6.31 8.31
CA LEU A 58 -4.22 7.30 7.28
C LEU A 58 -5.48 7.81 6.60
N LYS A 59 -6.39 6.92 6.20
CA LYS A 59 -7.68 7.31 5.62
C LYS A 59 -8.54 8.12 6.59
N ALA A 60 -8.57 7.75 7.87
CA ALA A 60 -9.29 8.51 8.89
C ALA A 60 -8.72 9.93 9.08
N LYS A 61 -7.39 10.06 9.04
CA LYS A 61 -6.68 11.33 9.26
C LYS A 61 -6.77 12.27 8.05
N TYR A 62 -6.54 11.76 6.84
CA TYR A 62 -6.41 12.58 5.64
C TYR A 62 -7.69 12.64 4.80
N GLN A 63 -8.64 11.73 5.01
CA GLN A 63 -9.91 11.66 4.25
C GLN A 63 -9.72 11.59 2.73
N MET A 64 -8.64 10.94 2.30
CA MET A 64 -8.20 10.85 0.90
C MET A 64 -7.79 9.42 0.54
N PRO A 65 -7.76 9.05 -0.76
CA PRO A 65 -7.14 7.82 -1.21
C PRO A 65 -5.65 7.75 -0.86
N LEU A 66 -5.12 6.55 -0.60
CA LEU A 66 -3.73 6.37 -0.20
C LEU A 66 -2.71 6.95 -1.20
N GLU A 67 -3.00 6.91 -2.51
CA GLU A 67 -2.12 7.52 -3.51
C GLU A 67 -1.99 9.03 -3.33
N GLU A 68 -3.08 9.72 -3.00
CA GLU A 68 -3.06 11.17 -2.75
C GLU A 68 -2.36 11.50 -1.43
N ILE A 69 -2.54 10.67 -0.40
CA ILE A 69 -1.79 10.78 0.87
C ILE A 69 -0.29 10.63 0.61
N PHE A 70 0.11 9.64 -0.20
CA PHE A 70 1.50 9.44 -0.58
C PHE A 70 2.10 10.66 -1.30
N LYS A 71 1.40 11.20 -2.29
CA LYS A 71 1.83 12.43 -2.99
C LYS A 71 1.96 13.61 -2.04
N GLU A 72 1.01 13.76 -1.12
CA GLU A 72 1.01 14.86 -0.15
C GLU A 72 2.20 14.77 0.82
N VAL A 73 2.47 13.58 1.35
CA VAL A 73 3.61 13.31 2.23
C VAL A 73 4.93 13.59 1.52
N ILE A 74 5.09 13.16 0.27
CA ILE A 74 6.32 13.41 -0.50
C ILE A 74 6.49 14.88 -0.87
N ARG A 75 5.41 15.59 -1.23
CA ARG A 75 5.49 17.03 -1.56
C ARG A 75 5.99 17.89 -0.39
N HIS A 76 5.82 17.42 0.85
CA HIS A 76 6.18 18.13 2.08
C HIS A 76 7.31 17.43 2.87
N ALA A 77 8.07 16.55 2.20
CA ALA A 77 9.17 15.78 2.79
C ALA A 77 10.48 16.57 2.90
#